data_AF-A0A9D9Y9E7-F1
#
_entry.id   AF-A0A9D9Y9E7-F1
#
_cell.length_a   1.000
_cell.length_b   1.000
_cell.length_c   1.000
_cell.angle_alpha   90.00
_cell.angle_beta   90.00
_cell.angle_gamma   90.00
#
_symmetry.space_group_name_H-M   'P 1'
#
loop_
_entity.id
_entity.type
_entity.pdbx_description
1 polymer ?
#
loop_
_entity_poly.entity_id
_entity_poly.type
_entity_poly.pdbx_seq_one_letter_code
_entity_poly.pdbx_strand_id
1 'polypeptide(L)'
;MSSEITKFLKKTPVNSLQKYFESVHQEQVADIDWDEEEKSLRKALVSLADDLSGETLAILKSDAERVDSLTDELGQSILKHSVTDDELEEYFNLENEHDRVLWLFLKDSIRFRQAEDSWYTDTRRKGRMWDAFIGPKGVSVSDSPEDIAAFKQKIMELFRTAGKIQVDIYQRARTDSEDTQIELIQIMVYREDLPSTQLAFDEDTLISTIVRQVKEVALTYEPDTGQIEVVVDGKESRKAIPKIFSEVLLGTPIDGQKIPLKYYNIQSLLKERTLSVDPEDGIESVNVTMLKVAPPNSNNSVTLDVATREERSIYDVSKDYFGDNDPLKSGFTLKQARISIKFMPDSESSRGKTLHVKIREPNGCDLKSKSQKEKLIGDKYLEKWGLVETI
;
A
#
# COMPACT_ATOMS: atom_id res chain seq x y z
N MET A 1 -27.68 14.96 -2.51
CA MET A 1 -26.26 14.90 -2.93
C MET A 1 -25.39 13.95 -2.10
N SER A 2 -24.40 13.29 -2.72
CA SER A 2 -23.33 12.56 -2.00
C SER A 2 -22.28 13.51 -1.40
N SER A 3 -21.46 13.02 -0.46
CA SER A 3 -20.48 13.85 0.25
C SER A 3 -19.35 14.33 -0.67
N GLU A 4 -19.03 13.51 -1.68
CA GLU A 4 -17.95 13.65 -2.64
C GLU A 4 -18.28 14.74 -3.67
N ILE A 5 -19.49 14.72 -4.24
CA ILE A 5 -19.96 15.79 -5.15
C ILE A 5 -19.97 17.14 -4.42
N THR A 6 -20.46 17.17 -3.17
CA THR A 6 -20.48 18.42 -2.38
C THR A 6 -19.06 18.96 -2.16
N LYS A 7 -18.09 18.08 -1.89
CA LYS A 7 -16.69 18.46 -1.69
C LYS A 7 -16.08 18.98 -2.99
N PHE A 8 -16.25 18.25 -4.09
CA PHE A 8 -15.82 18.65 -5.43
C PHE A 8 -16.33 20.05 -5.80
N LEU A 9 -17.65 20.28 -5.74
CA LEU A 9 -18.25 21.58 -6.07
C LEU A 9 -17.81 22.73 -5.17
N LYS A 10 -17.42 22.46 -3.91
CA LYS A 10 -16.99 23.49 -2.95
C LYS A 10 -15.50 23.80 -3.03
N LYS A 11 -14.67 22.82 -3.37
CA LYS A 11 -13.21 22.92 -3.30
C LYS A 11 -12.58 23.25 -4.65
N THR A 12 -13.22 22.87 -5.75
CA THR A 12 -12.74 23.18 -7.09
C THR A 12 -13.00 24.66 -7.44
N PRO A 13 -12.02 25.36 -8.04
CA PRO A 13 -12.22 26.70 -8.58
C PRO A 13 -13.31 26.75 -9.65
N VAL A 14 -14.01 27.89 -9.72
CA VAL A 14 -15.14 28.07 -10.65
C VAL A 14 -14.72 27.89 -12.10
N ASN A 15 -13.58 28.45 -12.51
CA ASN A 15 -13.07 28.35 -13.88
C ASN A 15 -12.85 26.90 -14.31
N SER A 16 -12.42 26.04 -13.38
CA SER A 16 -12.17 24.62 -13.66
C SER A 16 -13.46 23.80 -13.61
N LEU A 17 -14.40 24.15 -12.72
CA LEU A 17 -15.77 23.60 -12.76
C LEU A 17 -16.46 23.91 -14.10
N GLN A 18 -16.32 25.13 -14.62
CA GLN A 18 -16.85 25.51 -15.93
C GLN A 18 -16.34 24.59 -17.02
N LYS A 19 -15.01 24.48 -17.16
CA LYS A 19 -14.39 23.60 -18.16
C LYS A 19 -14.87 22.15 -18.02
N TYR A 20 -14.99 21.65 -16.78
CA TYR A 20 -15.49 20.30 -16.54
C TYR A 20 -16.93 20.13 -17.01
N PHE A 21 -17.85 20.98 -16.54
CA PHE A 21 -19.26 20.84 -16.89
C PHE A 21 -19.52 21.07 -18.38
N GLU A 22 -18.84 22.01 -19.01
CA GLU A 22 -18.94 22.23 -20.46
C GLU A 22 -18.42 21.03 -21.28
N SER A 23 -17.47 20.26 -20.75
CA SER A 23 -16.90 19.09 -21.43
C SER A 23 -17.67 17.78 -21.19
N VAL A 24 -18.19 17.56 -19.97
CA VAL A 24 -18.80 16.28 -19.54
C VAL A 24 -20.33 16.36 -19.46
N HIS A 25 -20.87 17.54 -19.18
CA HIS A 25 -22.28 17.76 -18.84
C HIS A 25 -22.88 18.96 -19.60
N GLN A 26 -22.45 19.16 -20.85
CA GLN A 26 -22.73 20.36 -21.63
C GLN A 26 -24.23 20.72 -21.70
N GLU A 27 -25.09 19.70 -21.88
CA GLU A 27 -26.53 19.89 -21.97
C GLU A 27 -27.14 20.34 -20.63
N GLN A 28 -26.56 19.88 -19.51
CA GLN A 28 -27.07 20.15 -18.17
C GLN A 28 -26.68 21.55 -17.66
N VAL A 29 -25.64 22.17 -18.22
CA VAL A 29 -25.20 23.52 -17.84
C VAL A 29 -25.54 24.61 -18.86
N ALA A 30 -26.39 24.31 -19.84
CA ALA A 30 -26.77 25.27 -20.89
C ALA A 30 -27.39 26.57 -20.35
N ASP A 31 -28.13 26.48 -19.23
CA ASP A 31 -28.81 27.61 -18.58
C ASP A 31 -28.01 28.23 -17.42
N ILE A 32 -26.77 27.77 -17.17
CA ILE A 32 -25.91 28.30 -16.11
C ILE A 32 -25.20 29.55 -16.63
N ASP A 33 -25.40 30.67 -15.94
CA ASP A 33 -24.65 31.90 -16.16
C ASP A 33 -23.34 31.88 -15.37
N TRP A 34 -22.22 31.67 -16.07
CA TRP A 34 -20.88 31.58 -15.48
C TRP A 34 -20.31 32.94 -15.07
N ASP A 35 -20.92 34.06 -15.49
CA ASP A 35 -20.50 35.42 -15.12
C ASP A 35 -21.15 35.90 -13.80
N GLU A 36 -22.01 35.08 -13.17
CA GLU A 36 -22.61 35.38 -11.87
C GLU A 36 -21.60 35.47 -10.71
N GLU A 37 -22.01 36.10 -9.61
CA GLU A 37 -21.25 36.04 -8.34
C GLU A 37 -21.03 34.57 -7.94
N GLU A 38 -19.78 34.22 -7.60
CA GLU A 38 -19.35 32.86 -7.24
C GLU A 38 -20.30 32.14 -6.26
N LYS A 39 -20.84 32.86 -5.26
CA LYS A 39 -21.77 32.28 -4.29
C LYS A 39 -23.09 31.82 -4.92
N SER A 40 -23.63 32.60 -5.85
CA SER A 40 -24.87 32.29 -6.58
C SER A 40 -24.62 31.15 -7.57
N LEU A 41 -23.51 31.21 -8.31
CA LEU A 41 -23.10 30.15 -9.22
C LEU A 41 -22.89 28.81 -8.51
N ARG A 42 -22.18 28.78 -7.37
CA ARG A 42 -22.02 27.54 -6.58
C ARG A 42 -23.35 26.99 -6.09
N LYS A 43 -24.31 27.85 -5.75
CA LYS A 43 -25.66 27.42 -5.38
C LYS A 43 -26.41 26.83 -6.58
N ALA A 44 -26.26 27.41 -7.77
CA ALA A 44 -26.84 26.88 -9.00
C ALA A 44 -26.27 25.50 -9.35
N LEU A 45 -24.95 25.32 -9.27
CA LEU A 45 -24.29 24.03 -9.51
C LEU A 45 -24.71 22.95 -8.49
N VAL A 46 -24.91 23.34 -7.23
CA VAL A 46 -25.45 22.42 -6.21
C VAL A 46 -26.89 22.04 -6.54
N SER A 47 -27.75 23.00 -6.92
CA SER A 47 -29.12 22.69 -7.32
C SER A 47 -29.14 21.74 -8.52
N LEU A 48 -28.32 22.03 -9.53
CA LEU A 48 -28.17 21.18 -10.70
C LEU A 48 -27.81 19.75 -10.31
N ALA A 49 -26.78 19.58 -9.48
CA ALA A 49 -26.33 18.27 -9.04
C ALA A 49 -27.36 17.52 -8.18
N ASP A 50 -28.25 18.21 -7.46
CA ASP A 50 -29.37 17.59 -6.73
C ASP A 50 -30.50 17.16 -7.66
N ASP A 51 -30.66 17.81 -8.82
CA ASP A 51 -31.67 17.48 -9.84
C ASP A 51 -31.20 16.37 -10.81
N LEU A 52 -29.90 16.08 -10.87
CA LEU A 52 -29.37 14.98 -11.69
C LEU A 52 -29.87 13.62 -11.18
N SER A 53 -30.13 12.71 -12.12
CA SER A 53 -30.53 11.33 -11.82
C SER A 53 -29.94 10.35 -12.84
N GLY A 54 -30.10 9.05 -12.57
CA GLY A 54 -29.68 7.98 -13.48
C GLY A 54 -28.19 8.02 -13.83
N GLU A 55 -27.89 7.85 -15.12
CA GLU A 55 -26.52 7.78 -15.64
C GLU A 55 -25.73 9.08 -15.44
N THR A 56 -26.36 10.24 -15.62
CA THR A 56 -25.69 11.54 -15.49
C THR A 56 -25.22 11.79 -14.06
N LEU A 57 -26.03 11.44 -13.06
CA LEU A 57 -25.60 11.51 -11.65
C LEU A 57 -24.48 10.51 -11.35
N ALA A 58 -24.54 9.31 -11.93
CA ALA A 58 -23.50 8.29 -11.75
C ALA A 58 -22.16 8.75 -12.31
N ILE A 59 -22.15 9.43 -13.47
CA ILE A 59 -20.94 10.03 -14.07
C ILE A 59 -20.38 11.13 -13.17
N LEU A 60 -21.19 12.12 -12.78
CA LEU A 60 -20.75 13.21 -11.90
C LEU A 60 -20.17 12.67 -10.59
N LYS A 61 -20.84 11.67 -10.00
CA LYS A 61 -20.36 11.02 -8.78
C LYS A 61 -19.01 10.34 -8.99
N SER A 62 -18.89 9.55 -10.06
CA SER A 62 -17.66 8.84 -10.40
C SER A 62 -16.50 9.81 -10.60
N ASP A 63 -16.72 10.89 -11.35
CA ASP A 63 -15.68 11.88 -11.61
C ASP A 63 -15.28 12.65 -10.35
N ALA A 64 -16.25 13.04 -9.52
CA ALA A 64 -15.98 13.68 -8.23
C ALA A 64 -15.16 12.77 -7.31
N GLU A 65 -15.46 11.47 -7.26
CA GLU A 65 -14.69 10.48 -6.49
C GLU A 65 -13.26 10.32 -7.03
N ARG A 66 -13.09 10.24 -8.36
CA ARG A 66 -11.78 10.11 -9.00
C ARG A 66 -10.91 11.32 -8.75
N VAL A 67 -11.47 12.52 -8.90
CA VAL A 67 -10.76 13.78 -8.59
C VAL A 67 -10.41 13.83 -7.11
N ASP A 68 -11.36 13.57 -6.21
CA ASP A 68 -11.11 13.66 -4.77
C ASP A 68 -10.00 12.70 -4.30
N SER A 69 -9.94 11.50 -4.90
CA SER A 69 -8.98 10.46 -4.51
C SER A 69 -7.51 10.86 -4.65
N LEU A 70 -7.19 11.80 -5.55
CA LEU A 70 -5.82 12.27 -5.81
C LEU A 70 -5.49 13.63 -5.17
N THR A 71 -6.38 14.14 -4.30
CA THR A 71 -6.17 15.42 -3.59
C THR A 71 -5.31 15.29 -2.34
N ASP A 72 -4.98 14.06 -1.92
CA ASP A 72 -4.09 13.81 -0.79
C ASP A 72 -2.61 14.05 -1.16
N GLU A 73 -1.74 14.05 -0.14
CA GLU A 73 -0.31 14.32 -0.31
C GLU A 73 0.35 13.35 -1.32
N LEU A 74 -0.04 12.07 -1.29
CA LEU A 74 0.44 11.06 -2.22
C LEU A 74 0.01 11.35 -3.66
N GLY A 75 -1.27 11.65 -3.87
CA GLY A 75 -1.83 12.01 -5.15
C GLY A 75 -1.17 13.26 -5.73
N GLN A 76 -0.99 14.31 -4.92
CA GLN A 76 -0.30 15.53 -5.35
C GLN A 76 1.17 15.26 -5.74
N SER A 77 1.86 14.39 -4.99
CA SER A 77 3.22 13.96 -5.35
C SER A 77 3.22 13.23 -6.70
N ILE A 78 2.31 12.29 -6.93
CA ILE A 78 2.18 11.56 -8.21
C ILE A 78 1.89 12.52 -9.37
N LEU A 79 0.95 13.46 -9.17
CA LEU A 79 0.58 14.43 -10.20
C LEU A 79 1.76 15.31 -10.60
N LYS A 80 2.55 15.77 -9.64
CA LYS A 80 3.73 16.59 -9.91
C LYS A 80 4.72 15.88 -10.86
N HIS A 81 4.87 14.56 -10.76
CA HIS A 81 5.71 13.76 -11.65
C HIS A 81 5.05 13.42 -12.99
N SER A 82 3.76 13.69 -13.15
CA SER A 82 3.01 13.47 -14.39
C SER A 82 2.97 14.70 -15.30
N VAL A 83 3.50 15.83 -14.82
CA VAL A 83 3.55 17.13 -15.51
C VAL A 83 4.84 17.23 -16.33
N THR A 84 4.73 17.67 -17.57
CA THR A 84 5.91 17.89 -18.44
C THR A 84 6.54 19.26 -18.18
N ASP A 85 7.81 19.45 -18.58
CA ASP A 85 8.54 20.70 -18.34
C ASP A 85 7.83 21.96 -18.90
N ASP A 86 7.16 21.83 -20.05
CA ASP A 86 6.38 22.89 -20.69
C ASP A 86 5.03 23.19 -20.00
N GLU A 87 4.57 22.28 -19.13
CA GLU A 87 3.32 22.42 -18.38
C GLU A 87 3.54 22.95 -16.95
N LEU A 88 4.79 23.02 -16.47
CA LEU A 88 5.10 23.39 -15.08
C LEU A 88 4.56 24.78 -14.70
N GLU A 89 4.69 25.77 -15.58
CA GLU A 89 4.18 27.12 -15.32
C GLU A 89 2.66 27.11 -15.16
N GLU A 90 1.94 26.41 -16.03
CA GLU A 90 0.49 26.24 -15.92
C GLU A 90 0.12 25.54 -14.62
N TYR A 91 0.78 24.40 -14.32
CA TYR A 91 0.51 23.58 -13.14
C TYR A 91 0.71 24.33 -11.82
N PHE A 92 1.79 25.11 -11.69
CA PHE A 92 2.06 25.89 -10.47
C PHE A 92 1.13 27.09 -10.28
N ASN A 93 0.47 27.55 -11.34
CA ASN A 93 -0.53 28.62 -11.28
C ASN A 93 -1.93 28.10 -10.90
N LEU A 94 -2.15 26.79 -10.84
CA LEU A 94 -3.42 26.19 -10.40
C LEU A 94 -3.63 26.41 -8.90
N GLU A 95 -4.85 26.78 -8.54
CA GLU A 95 -5.16 27.39 -7.24
C GLU A 95 -4.99 26.43 -6.06
N ASN A 96 -5.39 25.16 -6.25
CA ASN A 96 -5.40 24.16 -5.20
C ASN A 96 -5.32 22.72 -5.73
N GLU A 97 -5.36 21.75 -4.83
CA GLU A 97 -5.22 20.32 -5.16
C GLU A 97 -6.34 19.82 -6.08
N HIS A 98 -7.58 20.28 -5.90
CA HIS A 98 -8.70 19.88 -6.75
C HIS A 98 -8.55 20.45 -8.15
N ASP A 99 -8.03 21.68 -8.25
CA ASP A 99 -7.75 22.33 -9.52
C ASP A 99 -6.68 21.57 -10.33
N ARG A 100 -5.57 21.19 -9.68
CA ARG A 100 -4.50 20.37 -10.28
C ARG A 100 -4.99 19.02 -10.77
N VAL A 101 -5.81 18.35 -9.97
CA VAL A 101 -6.33 17.03 -10.33
C VAL A 101 -7.33 17.12 -11.48
N LEU A 102 -8.25 18.08 -11.42
CA LEU A 102 -9.23 18.28 -12.49
C LEU A 102 -8.58 18.76 -13.80
N TRP A 103 -7.52 19.56 -13.71
CA TRP A 103 -6.73 19.97 -14.87
C TRP A 103 -6.17 18.75 -15.62
N LEU A 104 -5.50 17.83 -14.92
CA LEU A 104 -4.96 16.62 -15.56
C LEU A 104 -6.08 15.72 -16.09
N PHE A 105 -7.17 15.59 -15.32
CA PHE A 105 -8.37 14.83 -15.69
C PHE A 105 -8.93 15.26 -17.05
N LEU A 106 -9.04 16.58 -17.29
CA LEU A 106 -9.56 17.15 -18.53
C LEU A 106 -8.52 17.19 -19.65
N LYS A 107 -7.25 17.37 -19.32
CA LYS A 107 -6.17 17.59 -20.30
C LYS A 107 -5.74 16.29 -20.97
N ASP A 108 -5.57 15.21 -20.22
CA ASP A 108 -5.05 13.95 -20.73
C ASP A 108 -5.58 12.76 -19.92
N SER A 109 -6.58 12.07 -20.47
CA SER A 109 -7.22 10.94 -19.82
C SER A 109 -6.29 9.74 -19.62
N ILE A 110 -5.25 9.59 -20.45
CA ILE A 110 -4.28 8.51 -20.33
C ILE A 110 -3.33 8.81 -19.16
N ARG A 111 -2.77 10.02 -19.11
CA ARG A 111 -1.90 10.43 -17.98
C ARG A 111 -2.67 10.45 -16.67
N PHE A 112 -3.93 10.90 -16.68
CA PHE A 112 -4.79 10.84 -15.49
C PHE A 112 -4.99 9.39 -15.02
N ARG A 113 -5.28 8.45 -15.93
CA ARG A 113 -5.40 7.03 -15.59
C ARG A 113 -4.11 6.48 -14.96
N GLN A 114 -2.95 6.84 -15.51
CA GLN A 114 -1.65 6.45 -14.96
C GLN A 114 -1.42 7.02 -13.54
N ALA A 115 -1.89 8.23 -13.26
CA ALA A 115 -1.86 8.80 -11.91
C ALA A 115 -2.78 8.01 -10.95
N GLU A 116 -3.99 7.64 -11.38
CA GLU A 116 -4.91 6.80 -10.60
C GLU A 116 -4.30 5.42 -10.29
N ASP A 117 -3.64 4.80 -11.26
CA ASP A 117 -2.98 3.50 -11.10
C ASP A 117 -1.78 3.56 -10.16
N SER A 118 -1.00 4.64 -10.27
CA SER A 118 0.12 4.95 -9.38
C SER A 118 -0.37 5.07 -7.94
N TRP A 119 -1.46 5.83 -7.73
CA TRP A 119 -2.08 5.99 -6.41
C TRP A 119 -2.68 4.68 -5.90
N TYR A 120 -3.36 3.92 -6.76
CA TYR A 120 -3.90 2.60 -6.44
C TYR A 120 -2.81 1.65 -5.91
N THR A 121 -1.64 1.68 -6.55
CA THR A 121 -0.49 0.83 -6.24
C THR A 121 0.15 1.24 -4.93
N ASP A 122 0.45 2.53 -4.77
CA ASP A 122 1.20 3.04 -3.63
C ASP A 122 0.36 3.00 -2.33
N THR A 123 -0.95 3.27 -2.41
CA THR A 123 -1.87 3.14 -1.26
C THR A 123 -2.01 1.70 -0.75
N ARG A 124 -1.84 0.71 -1.63
CA ARG A 124 -1.91 -0.72 -1.29
C ARG A 124 -0.53 -1.32 -0.98
N ARG A 125 0.54 -0.55 -1.18
CA ARG A 125 1.91 -0.95 -0.90
C ARG A 125 2.06 -1.30 0.57
N LYS A 126 2.88 -2.32 0.85
CA LYS A 126 3.11 -2.85 2.21
C LYS A 126 1.83 -3.39 2.91
N GLY A 127 0.70 -3.44 2.18
CA GLY A 127 -0.61 -3.91 2.63
C GLY A 127 -0.83 -5.41 2.45
N ARG A 128 -2.07 -5.87 2.62
CA ARG A 128 -2.43 -7.31 2.56
C ARG A 128 -2.26 -7.92 1.16
N MET A 129 -2.40 -7.11 0.12
CA MET A 129 -2.33 -7.49 -1.30
C MET A 129 -0.93 -7.32 -1.90
N TRP A 130 0.05 -6.90 -1.09
CA TRP A 130 1.38 -6.57 -1.55
C TRP A 130 2.39 -7.66 -1.21
N ASP A 131 3.37 -7.89 -2.09
CA ASP A 131 4.62 -8.63 -1.85
C ASP A 131 5.75 -7.99 -2.70
N ALA A 132 7.01 -8.16 -2.30
CA ALA A 132 8.18 -7.74 -3.07
C ALA A 132 9.18 -8.89 -3.30
N PHE A 133 10.01 -8.74 -4.34
CA PHE A 133 10.95 -9.72 -4.87
C PHE A 133 12.19 -9.00 -5.43
N ILE A 134 13.32 -9.70 -5.52
CA ILE A 134 14.52 -9.22 -6.25
C ILE A 134 14.56 -9.92 -7.62
N GLY A 135 14.55 -9.11 -8.67
CA GLY A 135 14.82 -9.47 -10.05
C GLY A 135 16.24 -9.12 -10.50
N PRO A 136 16.52 -9.23 -11.80
CA PRO A 136 17.78 -8.77 -12.36
C PRO A 136 17.94 -7.25 -12.19
N LYS A 137 19.18 -6.78 -12.07
CA LYS A 137 19.52 -5.35 -12.00
C LYS A 137 19.96 -4.83 -13.36
N GLY A 138 19.65 -3.57 -13.66
CA GLY A 138 20.06 -2.89 -14.89
C GLY A 138 19.45 -3.46 -16.17
N VAL A 139 18.32 -4.17 -16.07
CA VAL A 139 17.62 -4.75 -17.22
C VAL A 139 16.44 -3.86 -17.60
N SER A 140 16.26 -3.55 -18.87
CA SER A 140 15.08 -2.85 -19.36
C SER A 140 13.88 -3.80 -19.47
N VAL A 141 12.69 -3.31 -19.17
CA VAL A 141 11.44 -4.03 -19.46
C VAL A 141 11.23 -4.06 -20.97
N SER A 142 11.01 -5.25 -21.53
CA SER A 142 10.72 -5.42 -22.96
C SER A 142 9.40 -4.73 -23.34
N ASP A 143 9.44 -3.96 -24.43
CA ASP A 143 8.30 -3.31 -25.07
C ASP A 143 7.88 -4.02 -26.37
N SER A 144 8.49 -5.17 -26.68
CA SER A 144 8.21 -5.89 -27.92
C SER A 144 6.75 -6.41 -27.93
N PRO A 145 6.04 -6.31 -29.06
CA PRO A 145 4.68 -6.84 -29.18
C PRO A 145 4.60 -8.33 -28.87
N GLU A 146 5.63 -9.10 -29.22
CA GLU A 146 5.73 -10.54 -28.97
C GLU A 146 5.83 -10.86 -27.47
N ASP A 147 6.69 -10.17 -26.73
CA ASP A 147 6.87 -10.41 -25.29
C ASP A 147 5.65 -9.93 -24.49
N ILE A 148 5.05 -8.79 -24.88
CA ILE A 148 3.80 -8.31 -24.28
C ILE A 148 2.66 -9.32 -24.54
N ALA A 149 2.57 -9.90 -25.74
CA ALA A 149 1.59 -10.93 -26.05
C ALA A 149 1.81 -12.22 -25.24
N ALA A 150 3.07 -12.67 -25.11
CA ALA A 150 3.43 -13.82 -24.29
C ALA A 150 3.12 -13.58 -22.81
N PHE A 151 3.39 -12.37 -22.29
CA PHE A 151 3.07 -11.97 -20.93
C PHE A 151 1.56 -12.00 -20.69
N LYS A 152 0.77 -11.40 -21.59
CA LYS A 152 -0.70 -11.45 -21.54
C LYS A 152 -1.22 -12.87 -21.50
N GLN A 153 -0.69 -13.75 -22.36
CA GLN A 153 -1.10 -15.16 -22.40
C GLN A 153 -0.83 -15.87 -21.07
N LYS A 154 0.40 -15.78 -20.53
CA LYS A 154 0.76 -16.43 -19.25
C LYS A 154 -0.08 -15.92 -18.07
N ILE A 155 -0.43 -14.63 -18.05
CA ILE A 155 -1.32 -14.08 -17.02
C ILE A 155 -2.74 -14.65 -17.15
N MET A 156 -3.29 -14.73 -18.36
CA MET A 156 -4.62 -15.32 -18.58
C MET A 156 -4.67 -16.80 -18.19
N GLU A 157 -3.62 -17.56 -18.50
CA GLU A 157 -3.45 -18.96 -18.08
C GLU A 157 -3.41 -19.10 -16.56
N LEU A 158 -2.65 -18.23 -15.87
CA LEU A 158 -2.56 -18.22 -14.41
C LEU A 158 -3.94 -18.06 -13.75
N PHE A 159 -4.77 -17.15 -14.27
CA PHE A 159 -6.10 -16.88 -13.72
C PHE A 159 -7.20 -17.79 -14.28
N ARG A 160 -6.87 -18.68 -15.25
CA ARG A 160 -7.83 -19.58 -15.91
C ARG A 160 -9.05 -18.84 -16.46
N THR A 161 -8.83 -17.63 -16.97
CA THR A 161 -9.89 -16.79 -17.56
C THR A 161 -9.76 -16.78 -19.08
N ALA A 162 -10.88 -16.61 -19.77
CA ALA A 162 -10.96 -16.40 -21.20
C ALA A 162 -11.75 -15.11 -21.42
N GLY A 163 -11.05 -14.07 -21.87
CA GLY A 163 -11.59 -12.72 -21.93
C GLY A 163 -10.57 -11.71 -22.42
N LYS A 164 -10.89 -10.43 -22.28
CA LYS A 164 -9.99 -9.32 -22.65
C LYS A 164 -8.91 -9.10 -21.60
N ILE A 165 -7.73 -8.72 -22.06
CA ILE A 165 -6.60 -8.31 -21.23
C ILE A 165 -5.89 -7.10 -21.85
N GLN A 166 -5.67 -6.09 -21.04
CA GLN A 166 -4.88 -4.90 -21.36
C GLN A 166 -3.68 -4.85 -20.41
N VAL A 167 -2.54 -4.41 -20.95
CA VAL A 167 -1.30 -4.23 -20.19
C VAL A 167 -0.75 -2.87 -20.57
N ASP A 168 -0.55 -2.03 -19.56
CA ASP A 168 0.03 -0.70 -19.72
C ASP A 168 1.37 -0.67 -18.99
N ILE A 169 2.41 -0.21 -19.68
CA ILE A 169 3.79 -0.12 -19.17
C ILE A 169 4.24 1.33 -19.33
N TYR A 170 4.65 1.96 -18.24
CA TYR A 170 5.12 3.34 -18.26
C TYR A 170 6.14 3.60 -17.17
N GLN A 171 7.00 4.60 -17.39
CA GLN A 171 7.95 5.08 -16.39
C GLN A 171 7.24 6.04 -15.45
N ARG A 172 7.61 6.00 -14.17
CA ARG A 172 7.22 6.99 -13.18
C ARG A 172 8.27 7.11 -12.09
N ALA A 173 8.31 8.25 -11.44
CA ALA A 173 9.10 8.45 -10.23
C ALA A 173 8.23 8.25 -8.98
N ARG A 174 8.88 7.84 -7.89
CA ARG A 174 8.28 7.80 -6.55
C ARG A 174 9.25 8.40 -5.55
N THR A 175 8.74 9.31 -4.71
CA THR A 175 9.50 9.85 -3.58
C THR A 175 9.51 8.84 -2.43
N ASP A 176 10.69 8.57 -1.89
CA ASP A 176 10.84 7.72 -0.71
C ASP A 176 10.70 8.52 0.62
N SER A 177 10.96 7.86 1.75
CA SER A 177 10.86 8.50 3.07
C SER A 177 11.98 9.50 3.37
N GLU A 178 13.04 9.54 2.56
CA GLU A 178 14.16 10.46 2.67
C GLU A 178 14.09 11.58 1.62
N ASP A 179 12.91 11.79 1.01
CA ASP A 179 12.66 12.73 -0.09
C ASP A 179 13.53 12.46 -1.34
N THR A 180 14.04 11.25 -1.48
CA THR A 180 14.80 10.82 -2.66
C THR A 180 13.85 10.32 -3.74
N GLN A 181 14.05 10.78 -4.97
CA GLN A 181 13.30 10.30 -6.13
C GLN A 181 13.86 8.96 -6.59
N ILE A 182 12.98 7.98 -6.70
CA ILE A 182 13.27 6.64 -7.22
C ILE A 182 12.55 6.50 -8.55
N GLU A 183 13.30 6.31 -9.63
CA GLU A 183 12.77 5.98 -10.94
C GLU A 183 12.35 4.51 -11.00
N LEU A 184 11.13 4.26 -11.44
CA LEU A 184 10.59 2.92 -11.55
C LEU A 184 9.70 2.76 -12.78
N ILE A 185 9.53 1.51 -13.19
CA ILE A 185 8.63 1.13 -14.28
C ILE A 185 7.38 0.53 -13.65
N GLN A 186 6.24 1.11 -13.96
CA GLN A 186 4.92 0.64 -13.55
C GLN A 186 4.33 -0.23 -14.67
N ILE A 187 3.80 -1.40 -14.29
CA ILE A 187 3.07 -2.29 -15.19
C ILE A 187 1.70 -2.56 -14.59
N MET A 188 0.66 -2.08 -15.28
CA MET A 188 -0.73 -2.34 -14.94
C MET A 188 -1.29 -3.41 -15.86
N VAL A 189 -1.98 -4.39 -15.27
CA VAL A 189 -2.72 -5.40 -16.02
C VAL A 189 -4.19 -5.32 -15.66
N TYR A 190 -5.03 -5.12 -16.67
CA TYR A 190 -6.49 -5.18 -16.56
C TYR A 190 -6.96 -6.44 -17.26
N ARG A 191 -7.60 -7.34 -16.54
CA ARG A 191 -8.15 -8.57 -17.12
C ARG A 191 -9.64 -8.70 -16.82
N GLU A 192 -10.40 -9.24 -17.77
CA GLU A 192 -11.74 -9.72 -17.48
C GLU A 192 -11.66 -10.92 -16.52
N ASP A 193 -12.49 -10.88 -15.48
CA ASP A 193 -12.74 -12.00 -14.59
C ASP A 193 -13.79 -12.95 -15.21
N LEU A 194 -14.00 -14.09 -14.55
CA LEU A 194 -15.06 -15.01 -14.97
C LEU A 194 -16.41 -14.27 -15.01
N PRO A 195 -17.22 -14.44 -16.08
CA PRO A 195 -18.54 -13.83 -16.16
C PRO A 195 -19.36 -14.16 -14.92
N SER A 196 -19.97 -13.13 -14.33
CA SER A 196 -20.85 -13.26 -13.18
C SER A 196 -22.22 -12.67 -13.52
N THR A 197 -23.25 -13.08 -12.81
CA THR A 197 -24.59 -12.52 -12.96
C THR A 197 -24.88 -11.56 -11.81
N GLN A 198 -25.39 -10.38 -12.12
CA GLN A 198 -25.92 -9.44 -11.14
C GLN A 198 -27.41 -9.21 -11.40
N LEU A 199 -28.19 -9.11 -10.33
CA LEU A 199 -29.60 -8.72 -10.45
C LEU A 199 -29.67 -7.22 -10.73
N ALA A 200 -30.46 -6.85 -11.73
CA ALA A 200 -30.78 -5.48 -12.07
C ALA A 200 -32.30 -5.34 -12.25
N PHE A 201 -32.81 -4.12 -12.12
CA PHE A 201 -34.16 -3.81 -12.53
C PHE A 201 -34.18 -3.42 -14.01
N ASP A 202 -35.09 -4.02 -14.76
CA ASP A 202 -35.57 -3.52 -16.03
C ASP A 202 -37.01 -3.08 -15.80
N GLU A 203 -37.20 -1.76 -15.74
CA GLU A 203 -38.40 -1.13 -15.19
C GLU A 203 -38.74 -1.68 -13.78
N ASP A 204 -39.88 -2.34 -13.62
CA ASP A 204 -40.33 -2.92 -12.34
C ASP A 204 -39.98 -4.41 -12.18
N THR A 205 -39.22 -4.99 -13.11
CA THR A 205 -38.91 -6.44 -13.12
C THR A 205 -37.44 -6.72 -12.82
N LEU A 206 -37.18 -7.71 -11.96
CA LEU A 206 -35.82 -8.20 -11.71
C LEU A 206 -35.34 -9.09 -12.86
N ILE A 207 -34.28 -8.65 -13.53
CA ILE A 207 -33.57 -9.41 -14.56
C ILE A 207 -32.15 -9.77 -14.10
N SER A 208 -31.58 -10.81 -14.71
CA SER A 208 -30.20 -11.22 -14.48
C SER A 208 -29.32 -10.71 -15.62
N THR A 209 -28.40 -9.81 -15.31
CA THR A 209 -27.46 -9.23 -16.27
C THR A 209 -26.09 -9.86 -16.11
N ILE A 210 -25.48 -10.27 -17.22
CA ILE A 210 -24.11 -10.80 -17.23
C ILE A 210 -23.13 -9.63 -17.15
N VAL A 211 -22.29 -9.64 -16.12
CA VAL A 211 -21.23 -8.66 -15.88
C VAL A 211 -19.86 -9.34 -15.99
N ARG A 212 -18.99 -8.76 -16.80
CA ARG A 212 -17.57 -9.13 -16.93
C ARG A 212 -16.74 -8.09 -16.18
N GLN A 213 -16.52 -8.34 -14.89
CA GLN A 213 -15.75 -7.41 -14.08
C GLN A 213 -14.29 -7.38 -14.54
N VAL A 214 -13.68 -6.20 -14.49
CA VAL A 214 -12.24 -6.05 -14.67
C VAL A 214 -11.55 -6.22 -13.31
N LYS A 215 -10.46 -6.96 -13.28
CA LYS A 215 -9.56 -7.08 -12.12
C LYS A 215 -8.19 -6.53 -12.49
N GLU A 216 -7.62 -5.77 -11.58
CA GLU A 216 -6.32 -5.15 -11.73
C GLU A 216 -5.20 -5.96 -11.08
N VAL A 217 -4.03 -5.92 -11.71
CA VAL A 217 -2.74 -6.33 -11.13
C VAL A 217 -1.79 -5.17 -11.34
N ALA A 218 -1.11 -4.74 -10.28
CA ALA A 218 -0.06 -3.74 -10.39
C ALA A 218 1.30 -4.38 -10.12
N LEU A 219 2.30 -4.03 -10.92
CA LEU A 219 3.70 -4.33 -10.71
C LEU A 219 4.51 -3.03 -10.76
N THR A 220 5.51 -2.91 -9.90
CA THR A 220 6.58 -1.91 -10.05
C THR A 220 7.91 -2.62 -10.17
N TYR A 221 8.78 -2.11 -11.03
CA TYR A 221 10.16 -2.59 -11.15
C TYR A 221 11.13 -1.42 -11.11
N GLU A 222 12.09 -1.47 -10.19
CA GLU A 222 13.19 -0.52 -10.10
C GLU A 222 14.44 -1.14 -10.76
N PRO A 223 14.88 -0.65 -11.93
CA PRO A 223 16.01 -1.24 -12.64
C PRO A 223 17.31 -1.24 -11.83
N ASP A 224 17.58 -0.20 -11.05
CA ASP A 224 18.84 -0.02 -10.33
C ASP A 224 19.03 -1.06 -9.22
N THR A 225 17.99 -1.31 -8.44
CA THR A 225 18.03 -2.28 -7.33
C THR A 225 17.57 -3.68 -7.75
N GLY A 226 16.86 -3.79 -8.87
CA GLY A 226 16.16 -4.99 -9.29
C GLY A 226 14.89 -5.26 -8.47
N GLN A 227 14.42 -4.32 -7.64
CA GLN A 227 13.25 -4.53 -6.81
C GLN A 227 11.99 -4.65 -7.66
N ILE A 228 11.26 -5.75 -7.50
CA ILE A 228 9.94 -5.97 -8.10
C ILE A 228 8.92 -5.98 -6.97
N GLU A 229 7.93 -5.10 -7.03
CA GLU A 229 6.77 -5.14 -6.13
C GLU A 229 5.52 -5.53 -6.90
N VAL A 230 4.59 -6.25 -6.26
CA VAL A 230 3.32 -6.64 -6.85
C VAL A 230 2.17 -6.34 -5.90
N VAL A 231 1.09 -5.77 -6.43
CA VAL A 231 -0.18 -5.57 -5.75
C VAL A 231 -1.25 -6.38 -6.50
N VAL A 232 -1.71 -7.46 -5.89
CA VAL A 232 -2.80 -8.28 -6.42
C VAL A 232 -3.49 -9.08 -5.31
N ASP A 233 -4.78 -9.36 -5.50
CA ASP A 233 -5.49 -10.28 -4.62
C ASP A 233 -5.10 -11.76 -4.89
N GLY A 234 -5.14 -12.57 -3.84
CA GLY A 234 -4.74 -13.98 -3.91
C GLY A 234 -3.24 -14.22 -3.71
N LYS A 235 -2.89 -15.01 -2.68
CA LYS A 235 -1.50 -15.27 -2.28
C LYS A 235 -0.68 -16.00 -3.35
N GLU A 236 -1.29 -16.89 -4.11
CA GLU A 236 -0.61 -17.66 -5.15
C GLU A 236 -0.20 -16.75 -6.33
N SER A 237 -1.12 -15.90 -6.76
CA SER A 237 -0.89 -14.91 -7.81
C SER A 237 0.25 -13.95 -7.47
N ARG A 238 0.36 -13.51 -6.20
CA ARG A 238 1.47 -12.65 -5.75
C ARG A 238 2.86 -13.25 -5.89
N LYS A 239 2.99 -14.57 -5.96
CA LYS A 239 4.28 -15.23 -6.23
C LYS A 239 4.46 -15.56 -7.71
N ALA A 240 3.39 -15.95 -8.40
CA ALA A 240 3.46 -16.36 -9.80
C ALA A 240 3.68 -15.18 -10.75
N ILE A 241 3.03 -14.05 -10.51
CA ILE A 241 3.06 -12.90 -11.43
C ILE A 241 4.48 -12.30 -11.56
N PRO A 242 5.23 -12.01 -10.47
CA PRO A 242 6.61 -11.52 -10.59
C PRO A 242 7.55 -12.49 -11.31
N LYS A 243 7.29 -13.81 -11.22
CA LYS A 243 8.05 -14.81 -11.98
C LYS A 243 7.77 -14.71 -13.47
N ILE A 244 6.50 -14.65 -13.85
CA ILE A 244 6.07 -14.48 -15.24
C ILE A 244 6.64 -13.18 -15.80
N PHE A 245 6.54 -12.08 -15.04
CA PHE A 245 7.10 -10.79 -15.40
C PHE A 245 8.61 -10.86 -15.65
N SER A 246 9.37 -11.39 -14.68
CA SER A 246 10.82 -11.47 -14.78
C SER A 246 11.28 -12.40 -15.92
N GLU A 247 10.62 -13.54 -16.10
CA GLU A 247 10.94 -14.48 -17.19
C GLU A 247 10.64 -13.89 -18.57
N VAL A 248 9.48 -13.26 -18.75
CA VAL A 248 8.99 -12.85 -20.07
C VAL A 248 9.44 -11.44 -20.44
N LEU A 249 9.26 -10.46 -19.54
CA LEU A 249 9.55 -9.06 -19.84
C LEU A 249 10.96 -8.62 -19.44
N LEU A 250 11.63 -9.34 -18.52
CA LEU A 250 13.05 -9.10 -18.18
C LEU A 250 14.00 -10.17 -18.72
N GLY A 251 13.48 -11.21 -19.40
CA GLY A 251 14.28 -12.31 -19.95
C GLY A 251 15.07 -13.14 -18.93
N THR A 252 14.83 -12.95 -17.63
CA THR A 252 15.61 -13.58 -16.55
C THR A 252 14.68 -14.19 -15.51
N PRO A 253 14.59 -15.52 -15.38
CA PRO A 253 13.72 -16.14 -14.40
C PRO A 253 14.20 -15.89 -12.95
N ILE A 254 13.24 -15.80 -12.02
CA ILE A 254 13.51 -15.68 -10.58
C ILE A 254 12.89 -16.83 -9.79
N ASP A 255 13.52 -17.20 -8.67
CA ASP A 255 13.02 -18.25 -7.76
C ASP A 255 11.73 -17.84 -7.03
N GLY A 256 11.41 -16.54 -7.03
CA GLY A 256 10.26 -15.96 -6.34
C GLY A 256 10.42 -16.01 -4.81
N GLN A 257 11.64 -15.84 -4.32
CA GLN A 257 11.89 -15.57 -2.91
C GLN A 257 11.42 -14.15 -2.60
N LYS A 258 10.55 -14.03 -1.61
CA LYS A 258 9.99 -12.74 -1.21
C LYS A 258 11.03 -11.95 -0.43
N ILE A 259 11.09 -10.65 -0.71
CA ILE A 259 11.72 -9.70 0.18
C ILE A 259 10.74 -9.41 1.32
N PRO A 260 11.11 -9.68 2.58
CA PRO A 260 10.34 -9.19 3.72
C PRO A 260 10.43 -7.65 3.81
N LEU A 261 9.31 -6.98 4.08
CA LEU A 261 9.23 -5.51 4.27
C LEU A 261 10.18 -4.90 5.31
N LYS A 262 10.57 -5.73 6.27
CA LYS A 262 11.33 -5.40 7.47
C LYS A 262 12.14 -6.65 7.72
N TYR A 263 13.46 -6.61 7.82
CA TYR A 263 14.23 -7.77 8.27
C TYR A 263 14.34 -7.73 9.79
N TYR A 264 13.76 -8.71 10.48
CA TYR A 264 13.93 -8.81 11.92
C TYR A 264 15.14 -9.66 12.28
N ASN A 265 16.14 -9.07 12.93
CA ASN A 265 17.30 -9.79 13.44
C ASN A 265 17.25 -9.92 14.97
N ILE A 266 16.76 -11.06 15.44
CA ILE A 266 16.62 -11.35 16.86
C ILE A 266 17.85 -12.01 17.48
N GLN A 267 18.87 -12.37 16.69
CA GLN A 267 19.99 -13.17 17.20
C GLN A 267 20.79 -12.45 18.29
N SER A 268 20.78 -11.11 18.30
CA SER A 268 21.40 -10.31 19.37
C SER A 268 20.76 -10.54 20.75
N LEU A 269 19.53 -11.09 20.82
CA LEU A 269 18.81 -11.44 22.06
C LEU A 269 19.16 -12.84 22.60
N LEU A 270 20.13 -13.55 22.02
CA LEU A 270 20.69 -14.75 22.65
C LEU A 270 21.53 -14.41 23.89
N LYS A 271 22.04 -13.18 23.95
CA LYS A 271 22.82 -12.68 25.07
C LYS A 271 22.05 -11.56 25.75
N GLU A 272 22.20 -11.50 27.07
CA GLU A 272 21.63 -10.41 27.84
C GLU A 272 22.19 -9.06 27.38
N ARG A 273 21.28 -8.12 27.11
CA ARG A 273 21.60 -6.75 26.74
C ARG A 273 20.54 -5.80 27.24
N THR A 274 20.95 -4.59 27.57
CA THR A 274 20.03 -3.52 27.93
C THR A 274 19.33 -2.99 26.68
N LEU A 275 17.99 -2.94 26.73
CA LEU A 275 17.15 -2.36 25.70
C LEU A 275 16.79 -0.93 26.12
N SER A 276 17.45 0.06 25.53
CA SER A 276 17.32 1.46 25.94
C SER A 276 15.95 2.04 25.61
N VAL A 277 15.44 2.90 26.51
CA VAL A 277 14.17 3.60 26.36
C VAL A 277 14.36 5.11 26.44
N ASP A 278 13.44 5.84 25.83
CA ASP A 278 13.28 7.27 25.95
C ASP A 278 12.35 7.57 27.15
N PRO A 279 12.79 8.35 28.14
CA PRO A 279 11.96 8.72 29.29
C PRO A 279 10.64 9.39 28.90
N GLU A 280 10.59 10.09 27.76
CA GLU A 280 9.39 10.81 27.31
C GLU A 280 8.27 9.87 26.83
N ASP A 281 8.59 8.63 26.45
CA ASP A 281 7.60 7.66 25.98
C ASP A 281 6.85 6.95 27.13
N GLY A 282 7.12 7.32 28.38
CA GLY A 282 6.41 6.79 29.56
C GLY A 282 6.63 5.29 29.79
N ILE A 283 7.78 4.74 29.38
CA ILE A 283 8.10 3.33 29.56
C ILE A 283 8.74 3.12 30.94
N GLU A 284 8.15 2.23 31.74
CA GLU A 284 8.66 1.82 33.05
C GLU A 284 9.80 0.79 32.91
N SER A 285 9.60 -0.25 32.09
CA SER A 285 10.59 -1.31 31.93
C SER A 285 10.44 -2.05 30.60
N VAL A 286 11.54 -2.66 30.14
CA VAL A 286 11.56 -3.52 28.94
C VAL A 286 12.31 -4.80 29.27
N ASN A 287 11.64 -5.95 29.12
CA ASN A 287 12.18 -7.26 29.47
C ASN A 287 12.01 -8.27 28.34
N VAL A 288 13.05 -9.07 28.09
CA VAL A 288 12.93 -10.27 27.26
C VAL A 288 12.28 -11.36 28.11
N THR A 289 11.07 -11.76 27.74
CA THR A 289 10.22 -12.67 28.54
C THR A 289 10.06 -14.05 27.92
N MET A 290 10.42 -14.23 26.64
CA MET A 290 10.45 -15.54 26.01
C MET A 290 11.57 -15.62 24.98
N LEU A 291 12.30 -16.73 24.99
CA LEU A 291 13.28 -17.10 23.97
C LEU A 291 12.99 -18.54 23.54
N LYS A 292 12.75 -18.74 22.25
CA LYS A 292 12.61 -20.06 21.65
C LYS A 292 13.84 -20.34 20.80
N VAL A 293 14.61 -21.35 21.17
CA VAL A 293 15.88 -21.71 20.56
C VAL A 293 15.83 -23.11 19.97
N ALA A 294 16.59 -23.34 18.90
CA ALA A 294 16.72 -24.65 18.28
C ALA A 294 18.17 -24.90 17.81
N PRO A 295 18.67 -26.15 17.87
CA PRO A 295 19.91 -26.51 17.18
C PRO A 295 19.79 -26.24 15.68
N PRO A 296 20.91 -25.99 14.98
CA PRO A 296 20.92 -25.92 13.52
C PRO A 296 20.27 -27.16 12.90
N ASN A 297 19.43 -26.97 11.88
CA ASN A 297 18.76 -28.03 11.11
C ASN A 297 17.86 -28.98 11.94
N SER A 298 17.39 -28.55 13.12
CA SER A 298 16.48 -29.33 13.96
C SER A 298 15.03 -28.85 13.84
N ASN A 299 14.10 -29.81 13.80
CA ASN A 299 12.67 -29.53 13.96
C ASN A 299 12.25 -29.41 15.43
N ASN A 300 13.13 -29.79 16.36
CA ASN A 300 12.90 -29.69 17.80
C ASN A 300 13.42 -28.35 18.33
N SER A 301 12.76 -27.82 19.35
CA SER A 301 13.09 -26.52 19.94
C SER A 301 12.85 -26.53 21.45
N VAL A 302 13.61 -25.71 22.16
CA VAL A 302 13.42 -25.41 23.59
C VAL A 302 12.84 -24.01 23.71
N THR A 303 11.86 -23.81 24.58
CA THR A 303 11.30 -22.49 24.87
C THR A 303 11.52 -22.16 26.34
N LEU A 304 12.20 -21.06 26.58
CA LEU A 304 12.29 -20.41 27.87
C LEU A 304 11.21 -19.33 27.92
N ASP A 305 10.33 -19.37 28.90
CA ASP A 305 9.23 -18.41 29.07
C ASP A 305 9.15 -18.04 30.55
N VAL A 306 9.32 -16.75 30.86
CA VAL A 306 9.27 -16.22 32.22
C VAL A 306 8.08 -15.27 32.36
N ALA A 307 7.50 -15.22 33.56
CA ALA A 307 6.42 -14.31 33.84
C ALA A 307 6.90 -12.85 33.74
N THR A 308 6.05 -11.94 33.26
CA THR A 308 6.38 -10.50 33.17
C THR A 308 6.73 -9.86 34.51
N ARG A 309 6.36 -10.51 35.62
CA ARG A 309 6.61 -10.06 37.01
C ARG A 309 7.86 -10.68 37.63
N GLU A 310 8.55 -11.56 36.90
CA GLU A 310 9.80 -12.15 37.36
C GLU A 310 10.85 -11.03 37.49
N GLU A 311 11.53 -11.01 38.64
CA GLU A 311 12.55 -9.99 38.92
C GLU A 311 13.90 -10.35 38.31
N ARG A 312 14.18 -11.64 38.12
CA ARG A 312 15.40 -12.14 37.45
C ARG A 312 15.25 -12.07 35.93
N SER A 313 16.37 -11.89 35.24
CA SER A 313 16.36 -11.95 33.78
C SER A 313 16.07 -13.38 33.30
N ILE A 314 15.52 -13.52 32.09
CA ILE A 314 15.35 -14.85 31.46
C ILE A 314 16.68 -15.60 31.34
N TYR A 315 17.80 -14.88 31.25
CA TYR A 315 19.14 -15.43 31.14
C TYR A 315 19.63 -15.99 32.49
N ASP A 316 19.37 -15.27 33.59
CA ASP A 316 19.64 -15.76 34.95
C ASP A 316 18.81 -17.01 35.26
N VAL A 317 17.50 -16.98 34.93
CA VAL A 317 16.61 -18.14 35.11
C VAL A 317 17.09 -19.34 34.30
N SER A 318 17.52 -19.13 33.05
CA SER A 318 18.08 -20.21 32.21
C SER A 318 19.34 -20.81 32.83
N LYS A 319 20.27 -19.95 33.27
CA LYS A 319 21.52 -20.37 33.89
C LYS A 319 21.29 -21.16 35.18
N ASP A 320 20.37 -20.71 36.02
CA ASP A 320 20.02 -21.38 37.28
C ASP A 320 19.42 -22.77 37.05
N TYR A 321 18.57 -22.91 36.02
CA TYR A 321 17.83 -24.17 35.78
C TYR A 321 18.65 -25.20 35.00
N PHE A 322 19.51 -24.75 34.09
CA PHE A 322 20.22 -25.64 33.16
C PHE A 322 21.73 -25.74 33.40
N GLY A 323 22.33 -24.82 34.15
CA GLY A 323 23.76 -24.83 34.47
C GLY A 323 24.64 -24.85 33.22
N ASP A 324 25.49 -25.87 33.10
CA ASP A 324 26.38 -26.07 31.94
C ASP A 324 25.63 -26.47 30.66
N ASN A 325 24.41 -27.01 30.79
CA ASN A 325 23.56 -27.40 29.65
C ASN A 325 22.62 -26.28 29.21
N ASP A 326 22.93 -25.02 29.55
CA ASP A 326 22.12 -23.86 29.18
C ASP A 326 21.97 -23.77 27.65
N PRO A 327 20.73 -23.84 27.12
CA PRO A 327 20.51 -23.80 25.67
C PRO A 327 20.92 -22.45 25.07
N LEU A 328 21.00 -21.37 25.85
CA LEU A 328 21.48 -20.06 25.40
C LEU A 328 23.01 -20.02 25.19
N LYS A 329 23.75 -21.00 25.72
CA LYS A 329 25.21 -21.15 25.54
C LYS A 329 25.59 -22.24 24.55
N SER A 330 24.67 -23.16 24.24
CA SER A 330 24.96 -24.45 23.58
C SER A 330 25.00 -24.40 22.03
N GLY A 331 25.29 -23.25 21.42
CA GLY A 331 25.35 -23.09 19.95
C GLY A 331 23.98 -23.17 19.26
N PHE A 332 22.89 -22.98 19.99
CA PHE A 332 21.54 -22.92 19.42
C PHE A 332 21.33 -21.59 18.69
N THR A 333 20.39 -21.59 17.75
CA THR A 333 19.92 -20.37 17.07
C THR A 333 18.58 -19.93 17.62
N LEU A 334 18.36 -18.63 17.72
CA LEU A 334 17.08 -18.10 18.19
C LEU A 334 16.05 -18.15 17.07
N LYS A 335 14.91 -18.79 17.33
CA LYS A 335 13.78 -18.93 16.39
C LYS A 335 12.65 -17.97 16.69
N GLN A 336 12.50 -17.55 17.94
CA GLN A 336 11.48 -16.62 18.36
C GLN A 336 11.87 -15.88 19.64
N ALA A 337 11.46 -14.63 19.77
CA ALA A 337 11.60 -13.83 20.98
C ALA A 337 10.28 -13.15 21.35
N ARG A 338 10.06 -12.89 22.65
CA ARG A 338 9.01 -11.98 23.16
C ARG A 338 9.62 -10.92 24.04
N ILE A 339 9.48 -9.68 23.62
CA ILE A 339 9.84 -8.50 24.39
C ILE A 339 8.56 -7.94 25.03
N SER A 340 8.63 -7.66 26.32
CA SER A 340 7.54 -7.07 27.10
C SER A 340 7.92 -5.65 27.49
N ILE A 341 7.17 -4.68 27.00
CA ILE A 341 7.34 -3.25 27.26
C ILE A 341 6.23 -2.84 28.24
N LYS A 342 6.60 -2.48 29.46
CA LYS A 342 5.68 -2.03 30.50
C LYS A 342 5.65 -0.51 30.54
N PHE A 343 4.48 0.08 30.39
CA PHE A 343 4.27 1.52 30.48
C PHE A 343 3.96 1.94 31.91
N MET A 344 4.36 3.15 32.26
CA MET A 344 3.94 3.82 33.50
C MET A 344 2.40 3.93 33.55
N PRO A 345 1.81 3.95 34.76
CA PRO A 345 0.40 4.23 34.91
C PRO A 345 0.01 5.58 34.28
N ASP A 346 -1.10 5.61 33.55
CA ASP A 346 -1.67 6.83 32.97
C ASP A 346 -3.16 6.97 33.32
N SER A 347 -3.81 8.03 32.82
CA SER A 347 -5.23 8.29 33.08
C SER A 347 -6.17 7.21 32.54
N GLU A 348 -5.74 6.43 31.55
CA GLU A 348 -6.52 5.33 30.98
C GLU A 348 -6.22 3.99 31.67
N SER A 349 -5.01 3.82 32.22
CA SER A 349 -4.53 2.60 32.83
C SER A 349 -3.78 2.87 34.14
N SER A 350 -4.52 2.84 35.25
CA SER A 350 -3.99 3.04 36.61
C SER A 350 -2.96 2.01 37.07
N ARG A 351 -2.80 0.89 36.35
CA ARG A 351 -1.80 -0.16 36.64
C ARG A 351 -0.62 -0.17 35.66
N GLY A 352 -0.62 0.71 34.66
CA GLY A 352 0.30 0.62 33.54
C GLY A 352 -0.08 -0.53 32.60
N LYS A 353 0.03 -0.28 31.30
CA LYS A 353 -0.26 -1.29 30.26
C LYS A 353 1.04 -2.01 29.89
N THR A 354 0.95 -3.29 29.53
CA THR A 354 2.09 -4.03 28.97
C THR A 354 1.85 -4.36 27.50
N LEU A 355 2.75 -3.93 26.64
CA LEU A 355 2.82 -4.31 25.24
C LEU A 355 3.76 -5.50 25.07
N HIS A 356 3.22 -6.61 24.59
CA HIS A 356 4.02 -7.77 24.16
C HIS A 356 4.28 -7.70 22.66
N VAL A 357 5.57 -7.73 22.30
CA VAL A 357 6.06 -7.80 20.92
C VAL A 357 6.71 -9.15 20.70
N LYS A 358 6.14 -9.96 19.82
CA LYS A 358 6.65 -11.29 19.43
C LYS A 358 7.28 -11.21 18.07
N ILE A 359 8.54 -11.64 17.96
CA ILE A 359 9.29 -11.68 16.71
C ILE A 359 9.71 -13.14 16.45
N ARG A 360 9.56 -13.63 15.23
CA ARG A 360 9.79 -15.03 14.83
C ARG A 360 10.59 -15.10 13.53
N GLU A 361 11.52 -16.05 13.44
CA GLU A 361 12.15 -16.39 12.16
C GLU A 361 11.15 -17.01 11.15
N PRO A 362 11.33 -16.79 9.83
CA PRO A 362 12.37 -15.97 9.23
C PRO A 362 12.07 -14.46 9.29
N ASN A 363 10.80 -14.06 9.41
CA ASN A 363 10.43 -12.63 9.44
C ASN A 363 9.00 -12.32 9.93
N GLY A 364 8.59 -12.90 11.06
CA GLY A 364 7.29 -12.66 11.67
C GLY A 364 7.36 -11.63 12.79
N CYS A 365 6.42 -10.69 12.83
CA CYS A 365 6.21 -9.79 13.97
C CYS A 365 4.72 -9.56 14.20
N ASP A 366 4.27 -9.56 15.45
CA ASP A 366 2.86 -9.38 15.81
C ASP A 366 2.44 -7.91 16.01
N LEU A 367 3.33 -6.93 15.80
CA LEU A 367 3.01 -5.50 15.90
C LEU A 367 1.88 -5.07 14.96
N LYS A 368 1.76 -5.69 13.77
CA LYS A 368 0.73 -5.35 12.78
C LYS A 368 -0.71 -5.51 13.29
N SER A 369 -0.95 -6.36 14.29
CA SER A 369 -2.29 -6.55 14.88
C SER A 369 -2.57 -5.67 16.11
N LYS A 370 -1.62 -4.85 16.54
CA LYS A 370 -1.76 -3.95 17.70
C LYS A 370 -2.43 -2.63 17.31
N SER A 371 -2.80 -1.83 18.31
CA SER A 371 -3.34 -0.47 18.10
C SER A 371 -2.30 0.46 17.45
N GLN A 372 -2.73 1.58 16.89
CA GLN A 372 -1.83 2.54 16.22
C GLN A 372 -0.76 3.09 17.18
N LYS A 373 -1.15 3.46 18.41
CA LYS A 373 -0.23 3.92 19.46
C LYS A 373 0.83 2.86 19.81
N GLU A 374 0.41 1.60 19.96
CA GLU A 374 1.33 0.48 20.25
C GLU A 374 2.25 0.17 19.07
N LYS A 375 1.76 0.29 17.83
CA LYS A 375 2.58 0.13 16.62
C LYS A 375 3.68 1.17 16.52
N LEU A 376 3.34 2.45 16.73
CA LEU A 376 4.30 3.55 16.67
C LEU A 376 5.44 3.34 17.68
N ILE A 377 5.10 3.05 18.94
CA ILE A 377 6.11 2.77 19.97
C ILE A 377 6.89 1.50 19.65
N GLY A 378 6.21 0.42 19.27
CA GLY A 378 6.85 -0.84 18.92
C GLY A 378 7.86 -0.69 17.77
N ASP A 379 7.46 -0.03 16.68
CA ASP A 379 8.32 0.19 15.52
C ASP A 379 9.53 1.07 15.88
N LYS A 380 9.32 2.20 16.58
CA LYS A 380 10.39 3.08 17.10
C LYS A 380 11.46 2.28 17.86
N TYR A 381 11.04 1.41 18.76
CA TYR A 381 11.98 0.70 19.62
C TYR A 381 12.63 -0.51 18.99
N LEU A 382 11.93 -1.26 18.13
CA LEU A 382 12.58 -2.34 17.39
C LEU A 382 13.72 -1.81 16.51
N GLU A 383 13.54 -0.63 15.91
CA GLU A 383 14.58 0.04 15.13
C GLU A 383 15.72 0.53 16.03
N LYS A 384 15.39 1.25 17.11
CA LYS A 384 16.38 1.72 18.10
C LYS A 384 17.22 0.60 18.71
N TRP A 385 16.66 -0.61 18.86
CA TRP A 385 17.37 -1.76 19.41
C TRP A 385 18.18 -2.54 18.37
N GLY A 386 18.10 -2.16 17.09
CA GLY A 386 18.72 -2.88 15.97
C GLY A 386 18.12 -4.26 15.77
N LEU A 387 16.83 -4.43 16.07
CA LEU A 387 16.10 -5.68 15.89
C LEU A 387 15.29 -5.70 14.60
N VAL A 388 15.20 -4.56 13.91
CA VAL A 388 14.60 -4.44 12.59
C VAL A 388 15.48 -3.58 11.70
N GLU A 389 15.66 -4.04 10.46
CA GLU A 389 16.21 -3.26 9.35
C GLU A 389 15.06 -3.02 8.38
N THR A 390 14.78 -1.75 8.08
CA THR A 390 13.80 -1.38 7.06
C THR A 390 14.51 -1.38 5.72
N ILE A 391 13.92 -2.03 4.71
CA ILE A 391 14.39 -2.02 3.31
C ILE A 391 13.60 -0.98 2.55
#